data_AF-A0A928VPI7-F1
#
_entry.id   AF-A0A928VPI7-F1
#
_cell.length_a   1.000
_cell.length_b   1.000
_cell.length_c   1.000
_cell.angle_alpha   90.00
_cell.angle_beta   90.00
_cell.angle_gamma   90.00
#
_symmetry.space_group_name_H-M   'P 1'
#
loop_
_entity.id
_entity.type
_entity.pdbx_description
1 polymer ?
#
loop_
_entity_poly.entity_id
_entity_poly.type
_entity_poly.pdbx_seq_one_letter_code
_entity_poly.pdbx_strand_id
1 'polypeptide(L)'
;MFRQIAAFSALALITAPAVALNSKIATATPVRQTMTLAARTQVNGRNVNFVRNAKKSYANRGNGNWVEMDSSNRVQFTFKEIKRDAWSVYLLDRSRNVQIQLDLNRKKIVFSNKTRRFDLGNITSASATVPGQTTPKPTRPTSRPTPAKTRFVPDAGFEYSIIESTKGERVSVGSDGNVSRWSNNGGKAQRWRFIAVEGDKNKAVHIQSMKNGDFLGVAWNGNMSVHQPNNDNEQKFRIWKLNATEAKKFAPAMYEKYKQQNVEFITIIESSKAERVAVGSNGNILRWGHNTEPSQMFVLKKERRSVNPFTTFENKGSINYKWTKAGTYKWNGGTRFTRVVRNPLDGGVLLRYKQTVEQSYSDGCSAPGNDSTTLAFKKIFLMPCLEHDTNYDAPFLRAFFQNQNQKALGQDVADYIFRKNMLKVADRVFAKEPIRMAHAKAVAEIWHTSVNTAPALGLSKGVRTRYNHRQTVLEKGGVILIRNRAPYTVSAQLEYTTARGHKVKASESAASGYSVVLPISAGARNITVKSWALAGAPIFSKTYSSPVSLGITTKGTSLSPSWSRIGK
;
A
#
# COMPACT_ATOMS: atom_id res chain seq x y z
N MET A 1 12.79 -80.08 -27.40
CA MET A 1 13.96 -80.28 -26.52
C MET A 1 13.54 -79.97 -25.09
N PHE A 2 13.54 -81.02 -24.26
CA PHE A 2 13.25 -81.13 -22.83
C PHE A 2 14.30 -80.32 -21.99
N ARG A 3 14.22 -80.00 -20.70
CA ARG A 3 13.25 -80.03 -19.56
C ARG A 3 13.92 -79.23 -18.41
N GLN A 4 13.12 -78.85 -17.41
CA GLN A 4 13.49 -78.45 -16.03
C GLN A 4 14.29 -79.51 -15.25
N ILE A 5 14.85 -79.14 -14.07
CA ILE A 5 14.94 -79.85 -12.74
C ILE A 5 16.14 -79.21 -11.95
N ALA A 6 15.96 -78.51 -10.81
CA ALA A 6 15.86 -78.97 -9.39
C ALA A 6 16.98 -79.96 -8.98
N ALA A 7 17.49 -80.13 -7.76
CA ALA A 7 17.57 -79.47 -6.47
C ALA A 7 18.54 -80.36 -5.61
N PHE A 8 18.90 -79.89 -4.41
CA PHE A 8 19.28 -80.65 -3.20
C PHE A 8 20.70 -81.19 -2.91
N SER A 9 21.11 -80.86 -1.66
CA SER A 9 21.70 -81.70 -0.59
C SER A 9 23.22 -81.99 -0.52
N ALA A 10 23.84 -81.55 0.59
CA ALA A 10 24.41 -82.38 1.68
C ALA A 10 25.21 -81.46 2.65
N LEU A 11 24.83 -81.29 3.92
CA LEU A 11 25.05 -82.18 5.09
C LEU A 11 26.51 -82.19 5.60
N ALA A 12 26.75 -81.56 6.75
CA ALA A 12 27.77 -82.01 7.71
C ALA A 12 27.32 -81.63 9.13
N LEU A 13 27.13 -82.67 9.93
CA LEU A 13 26.65 -82.72 11.30
C LEU A 13 27.87 -82.92 12.21
N ILE A 14 28.07 -82.08 13.23
CA ILE A 14 28.95 -82.40 14.37
C ILE A 14 28.24 -82.00 15.67
N THR A 15 27.93 -83.01 16.48
CA THR A 15 27.53 -83.00 17.90
C THR A 15 28.81 -82.99 18.75
N ALA A 16 29.03 -82.34 19.91
CA ALA A 16 28.32 -82.17 21.21
C ALA A 16 29.35 -81.52 22.19
N PRO A 17 29.17 -81.40 23.53
CA PRO A 17 28.01 -81.09 24.37
C PRO A 17 28.25 -79.86 25.32
N ALA A 18 27.25 -79.60 26.16
CA ALA A 18 27.05 -78.45 27.05
C ALA A 18 27.94 -78.35 28.30
N VAL A 19 28.23 -77.12 28.75
CA VAL A 19 28.39 -76.75 30.18
C VAL A 19 27.85 -75.32 30.37
N ALA A 20 26.97 -75.16 31.35
CA ALA A 20 26.38 -73.90 31.77
C ALA A 20 27.34 -73.08 32.63
N LEU A 21 27.37 -71.75 32.44
CA LEU A 21 27.76 -70.81 33.50
C LEU A 21 27.04 -69.47 33.34
N ASN A 22 26.24 -69.20 34.37
CA ASN A 22 25.47 -67.99 34.62
C ASN A 22 26.43 -66.82 34.86
N SER A 23 26.39 -65.76 34.04
CA SER A 23 26.99 -64.47 34.42
C SER A 23 26.18 -63.31 33.85
N LYS A 24 25.52 -62.59 34.76
CA LYS A 24 25.01 -61.23 34.52
C LYS A 24 26.20 -60.33 34.21
N ILE A 25 26.40 -59.99 32.95
CA ILE A 25 27.28 -58.89 32.54
C ILE A 25 26.38 -57.84 31.87
N ALA A 26 26.31 -56.68 32.51
CA ALA A 26 25.61 -55.51 32.02
C ALA A 26 26.18 -55.10 30.67
N THR A 27 25.34 -55.11 29.64
CA THR A 27 25.63 -54.57 28.31
C THR A 27 25.74 -53.05 28.39
N ALA A 28 26.95 -52.55 28.61
CA ALA A 28 27.28 -51.17 28.31
C ALA A 28 27.10 -50.96 26.79
N THR A 29 26.01 -50.29 26.43
CA THR A 29 25.72 -49.93 25.05
C THR A 29 26.76 -48.89 24.61
N PRO A 30 27.56 -49.13 23.55
CA PRO A 30 28.47 -48.11 23.05
C PRO A 30 27.63 -46.93 22.55
N VAL A 31 27.75 -45.78 23.23
CA VAL A 31 27.17 -44.52 22.76
C VAL A 31 27.89 -44.15 21.47
N ARG A 32 27.32 -44.58 20.34
CA ARG A 32 27.68 -44.13 19.01
C ARG A 32 27.34 -42.65 18.94
N GLN A 33 28.34 -41.80 19.22
CA GLN A 33 28.25 -40.36 19.03
C GLN A 33 27.94 -40.12 17.56
N THR A 34 26.65 -39.99 17.27
CA THR A 34 26.16 -39.58 15.96
C THR A 34 26.46 -38.08 15.91
N MET A 35 27.66 -37.73 15.48
CA MET A 35 27.96 -36.34 15.12
C MET A 35 27.01 -35.98 14.00
N THR A 36 25.90 -35.37 14.37
CA THR A 36 24.96 -34.77 13.43
C THR A 36 25.71 -33.60 12.82
N LEU A 37 26.39 -33.85 11.70
CA LEU A 37 27.06 -32.82 10.92
C LEU A 37 25.97 -31.86 10.46
N ALA A 38 25.74 -30.80 11.25
CA ALA A 38 24.80 -29.76 10.90
C ALA A 38 25.12 -29.32 9.48
N ALA A 39 24.25 -29.67 8.53
CA ALA A 39 24.46 -29.38 7.12
C ALA A 39 24.73 -27.88 7.00
N ARG A 40 25.98 -27.52 6.72
CA ARG A 40 26.37 -26.11 6.55
C ARG A 40 25.47 -25.58 5.44
N THR A 41 24.55 -24.70 5.79
CA THR A 41 23.64 -24.07 4.83
C THR A 41 24.49 -23.45 3.74
N GLN A 42 24.45 -24.04 2.54
CA GLN A 42 25.21 -23.55 1.39
C GLN A 42 24.86 -22.08 1.17
N VAL A 43 25.89 -21.24 1.05
CA VAL A 43 25.69 -19.81 0.78
C VAL A 43 25.26 -19.66 -0.69
N ASN A 44 24.11 -19.04 -0.90
CA ASN A 44 23.47 -18.85 -2.20
C ASN A 44 22.87 -17.45 -2.32
N GLY A 45 22.21 -17.15 -3.43
CA GLY A 45 21.60 -15.84 -3.68
C GLY A 45 20.58 -15.43 -2.61
N ARG A 46 19.92 -16.37 -1.93
CA ARG A 46 18.88 -16.09 -0.93
C ARG A 46 19.43 -15.69 0.44
N ASN A 47 20.55 -16.27 0.87
CA ASN A 47 21.08 -16.06 2.22
C ASN A 47 22.39 -15.28 2.27
N VAL A 48 23.04 -14.98 1.13
CA VAL A 48 24.29 -14.22 1.12
C VAL A 48 24.11 -12.80 1.65
N ASN A 49 25.00 -12.43 2.58
CA ASN A 49 25.11 -11.09 3.15
C ASN A 49 26.52 -10.49 3.01
N PHE A 50 27.49 -11.29 2.58
CA PHE A 50 28.84 -10.84 2.31
C PHE A 50 29.45 -11.58 1.11
N VAL A 51 30.11 -10.84 0.22
CA VAL A 51 30.83 -11.37 -0.95
C VAL A 51 32.17 -10.63 -1.07
N ARG A 52 33.25 -11.34 -1.37
CA ARG A 52 34.58 -10.75 -1.57
C ARG A 52 35.23 -11.30 -2.84
N ASN A 53 36.00 -10.46 -3.51
CA ASN A 53 36.99 -10.85 -4.51
C ASN A 53 38.39 -10.36 -4.08
N ALA A 54 39.40 -10.53 -4.93
CA ALA A 54 40.77 -10.14 -4.61
C ALA A 54 40.97 -8.65 -4.27
N LYS A 55 40.12 -7.75 -4.78
CA LYS A 55 40.31 -6.28 -4.65
C LYS A 55 39.26 -5.61 -3.75
N LYS A 56 38.08 -6.19 -3.61
CA LYS A 56 36.88 -5.53 -3.10
C LYS A 56 36.01 -6.51 -2.32
N SER A 57 35.15 -5.95 -1.46
CA SER A 57 34.09 -6.72 -0.80
C SER A 57 32.76 -5.98 -0.80
N TYR A 58 31.68 -6.74 -0.75
CA TYR A 58 30.30 -6.27 -0.74
C TYR A 58 29.62 -6.80 0.52
N ALA A 59 29.04 -5.91 1.32
CA ALA A 59 28.38 -6.28 2.58
C ALA A 59 26.97 -5.70 2.67
N ASN A 60 26.01 -6.53 3.07
CA ASN A 60 24.64 -6.12 3.36
C ASN A 60 24.59 -5.44 4.74
N ARG A 61 24.13 -4.18 4.79
CA ARG A 61 23.93 -3.39 6.01
C ARG A 61 22.49 -3.42 6.52
N GLY A 62 21.63 -4.26 5.94
CA GLY A 62 20.21 -4.40 6.28
C GLY A 62 19.30 -3.56 5.39
N ASN A 63 18.01 -3.90 5.39
CA ASN A 63 16.96 -3.24 4.59
C ASN A 63 17.29 -3.17 3.09
N GLY A 64 18.05 -4.13 2.56
CA GLY A 64 18.48 -4.16 1.16
C GLY A 64 19.49 -3.07 0.80
N ASN A 65 20.25 -2.54 1.78
CA ASN A 65 21.32 -1.59 1.55
C ASN A 65 22.66 -2.32 1.57
N TRP A 66 23.44 -2.19 0.51
CA TRP A 66 24.74 -2.84 0.35
C TRP A 66 25.85 -1.80 0.26
N VAL A 67 27.03 -2.13 0.77
CA VAL A 67 28.23 -1.30 0.62
C VAL A 67 29.31 -2.07 -0.11
N GLU A 68 30.01 -1.40 -1.03
CA GLU A 68 31.28 -1.87 -1.58
C GLU A 68 32.42 -1.26 -0.76
N MET A 69 33.36 -2.11 -0.36
CA MET A 69 34.53 -1.74 0.43
C MET A 69 35.81 -2.10 -0.32
N ASP A 70 36.84 -1.26 -0.18
CA ASP A 70 38.18 -1.53 -0.69
C ASP A 70 38.91 -2.61 0.14
N SER A 71 40.16 -2.91 -0.22
CA SER A 71 41.01 -3.87 0.50
C SER A 71 41.31 -3.46 1.95
N SER A 72 41.22 -2.16 2.27
CA SER A 72 41.34 -1.61 3.62
C SER A 72 40.01 -1.57 4.39
N ASN A 73 38.95 -2.20 3.86
CA ASN A 73 37.59 -2.19 4.40
C ASN A 73 36.94 -0.79 4.48
N ARG A 74 37.43 0.20 3.74
CA ARG A 74 36.77 1.52 3.67
C ARG A 74 35.63 1.48 2.67
N VAL A 75 34.48 2.04 3.05
CA VAL A 75 33.30 2.12 2.16
C VAL A 75 33.61 3.07 1.01
N GLN A 76 33.58 2.54 -0.21
CA GLN A 76 33.77 3.30 -1.43
C GLN A 76 32.41 3.71 -2.03
N PHE A 77 31.44 2.78 -2.03
CA PHE A 77 30.14 3.00 -2.66
C PHE A 77 28.99 2.34 -1.90
N THR A 78 27.79 2.89 -2.10
CA THR A 78 26.54 2.35 -1.55
C THR A 78 25.61 1.93 -2.68
N PHE A 79 24.91 0.82 -2.49
CA PHE A 79 23.96 0.28 -3.46
C PHE A 79 22.64 -0.08 -2.79
N LYS A 80 21.56 -0.03 -3.58
CA LYS A 80 20.26 -0.57 -3.22
C LYS A 80 20.06 -1.91 -3.90
N GLU A 81 19.70 -2.93 -3.13
CA GLU A 81 19.22 -4.19 -3.68
C GLU A 81 17.88 -3.98 -4.39
N ILE A 82 17.83 -4.33 -5.67
CA ILE A 82 16.65 -4.18 -6.53
C ILE A 82 15.98 -5.51 -6.87
N LYS A 83 16.72 -6.62 -6.76
CA LYS A 83 16.22 -7.98 -6.98
C LYS A 83 17.16 -8.98 -6.32
N ARG A 84 16.63 -10.16 -6.01
CA ARG A 84 17.36 -11.33 -5.55
C ARG A 84 16.71 -12.59 -6.10
N ASP A 85 17.50 -13.61 -6.39
CA ASP A 85 17.01 -14.94 -6.77
C ASP A 85 17.81 -16.05 -6.03
N ALA A 86 17.67 -17.30 -6.48
CA ALA A 86 18.34 -18.44 -5.84
C ALA A 86 19.88 -18.33 -5.87
N TRP A 87 20.43 -17.60 -6.83
CA TRP A 87 21.86 -17.63 -7.16
C TRP A 87 22.51 -16.25 -7.21
N SER A 88 21.72 -15.19 -7.32
CA SER A 88 22.22 -13.84 -7.53
C SER A 88 21.54 -12.78 -6.66
N VAL A 89 22.31 -11.74 -6.36
CA VAL A 89 21.82 -10.47 -5.79
C VAL A 89 22.10 -9.35 -6.77
N TYR A 90 21.09 -8.52 -7.07
CA TYR A 90 21.18 -7.41 -8.01
C TYR A 90 21.13 -6.08 -7.27
N LEU A 91 22.18 -5.29 -7.42
CA LEU A 91 22.43 -4.06 -6.71
C LEU A 91 22.44 -2.88 -7.69
N LEU A 92 21.83 -1.77 -7.33
CA LEU A 92 21.76 -0.54 -8.12
C LEU A 92 22.30 0.63 -7.34
N ASP A 93 23.25 1.34 -7.93
CA ASP A 93 23.58 2.71 -7.56
C ASP A 93 22.93 3.66 -8.57
N ARG A 94 21.86 4.33 -8.16
CA ARG A 94 21.10 5.25 -9.00
C ARG A 94 21.88 6.50 -9.38
N SER A 95 22.78 6.97 -8.51
CA SER A 95 23.53 8.21 -8.73
C SER A 95 24.47 8.11 -9.93
N ARG A 96 25.06 6.93 -10.12
CA ARG A 96 25.98 6.62 -11.22
C ARG A 96 25.34 5.79 -12.33
N ASN A 97 24.09 5.38 -12.14
CA ASN A 97 23.38 4.41 -12.97
C ASN A 97 24.22 3.15 -13.25
N VAL A 98 24.77 2.57 -12.17
CA VAL A 98 25.61 1.37 -12.17
C VAL A 98 24.86 0.24 -11.50
N GLN A 99 24.93 -0.95 -12.10
CA GLN A 99 24.40 -2.20 -11.54
C GLN A 99 25.52 -3.20 -11.27
N ILE A 100 25.45 -3.84 -10.11
CA ILE A 100 26.31 -4.96 -9.72
C ILE A 100 25.44 -6.20 -9.55
N GLN A 101 25.84 -7.31 -10.18
CA GLN A 101 25.29 -8.63 -9.90
C GLN A 101 26.33 -9.45 -9.15
N LEU A 102 25.97 -9.91 -7.95
CA LEU A 102 26.75 -10.88 -7.20
C LEU A 102 26.24 -12.27 -7.60
N ASP A 103 26.89 -12.94 -8.56
CA ASP A 103 26.47 -14.25 -9.08
C ASP A 103 27.24 -15.38 -8.39
N LEU A 104 26.59 -16.03 -7.43
CA LEU A 104 27.18 -17.09 -6.62
C LEU A 104 27.25 -18.43 -7.35
N ASN A 105 26.44 -18.63 -8.39
CA ASN A 105 26.48 -19.85 -9.20
C ASN A 105 27.68 -19.83 -10.15
N ARG A 106 27.90 -18.70 -10.85
CA ARG A 106 29.08 -18.51 -11.69
C ARG A 106 30.34 -18.14 -10.90
N LYS A 107 30.20 -17.80 -9.62
CA LYS A 107 31.24 -17.21 -8.77
C LYS A 107 31.86 -15.96 -9.41
N LYS A 108 31.03 -15.08 -9.95
CA LYS A 108 31.44 -13.84 -10.63
C LYS A 108 30.77 -12.62 -10.02
N ILE A 109 31.48 -11.50 -10.03
CA ILE A 109 30.91 -10.18 -9.76
C ILE A 109 30.78 -9.49 -11.12
N VAL A 110 29.55 -9.24 -11.57
CA VAL A 110 29.29 -8.65 -12.88
C VAL A 110 28.95 -7.17 -12.71
N PHE A 111 29.64 -6.31 -13.44
CA PHE A 111 29.33 -4.90 -13.56
C PHE A 111 28.50 -4.65 -14.81
N SER A 112 27.54 -3.74 -14.72
CA SER A 112 26.87 -3.17 -15.88
C SER A 112 26.49 -1.72 -15.68
N ASN A 113 26.50 -0.95 -16.76
CA ASN A 113 25.94 0.39 -16.86
C ASN A 113 25.17 0.49 -18.19
N LYS A 114 24.89 1.70 -18.69
CA LYS A 114 24.16 1.88 -19.96
C LYS A 114 24.92 1.35 -21.18
N THR A 115 26.24 1.34 -21.16
CA THR A 115 27.08 1.13 -22.36
C THR A 115 27.81 -0.19 -22.37
N ARG A 116 28.08 -0.77 -21.19
CA ARG A 116 28.90 -1.98 -21.07
C ARG A 116 28.44 -2.88 -19.95
N ARG A 117 28.68 -4.17 -20.14
CA ARG A 117 28.51 -5.23 -19.15
C ARG A 117 29.70 -6.18 -19.21
N PHE A 118 30.38 -6.40 -18.08
CA PHE A 118 31.57 -7.25 -18.01
C PHE A 118 31.78 -7.78 -16.58
N ASP A 119 32.57 -8.85 -16.44
CA ASP A 119 32.92 -9.44 -15.15
C ASP A 119 34.03 -8.62 -14.47
N LEU A 120 33.81 -8.13 -13.25
CA LEU A 120 34.82 -7.43 -12.42
C LEU A 120 35.84 -8.38 -11.80
N GLY A 121 35.51 -9.67 -11.69
CA GLY A 121 36.39 -10.70 -11.13
C GLY A 121 35.64 -11.86 -10.49
N ASN A 122 36.40 -12.86 -10.04
CA ASN A 122 35.88 -14.04 -9.38
C ASN A 122 35.54 -13.77 -7.91
N ILE A 123 34.43 -14.33 -7.43
CA ILE A 123 34.12 -14.38 -6.00
C ILE A 123 35.09 -15.35 -5.35
N THR A 124 35.92 -14.86 -4.43
CA THR A 124 36.88 -15.66 -3.65
C THR A 124 36.28 -16.13 -2.32
N SER A 125 35.32 -15.40 -1.77
CA SER A 125 34.53 -15.85 -0.63
C SER A 125 33.12 -15.27 -0.60
N ALA A 126 32.18 -16.04 -0.05
CA ALA A 126 30.81 -15.61 0.21
C ALA A 126 30.37 -16.12 1.59
N SER A 127 29.57 -15.34 2.30
CA SER A 127 29.07 -15.70 3.63
C SER A 127 27.62 -15.25 3.82
N ALA A 128 26.85 -16.05 4.56
CA ALA A 128 25.52 -15.68 5.03
C ALA A 128 25.56 -14.68 6.19
N THR A 129 26.72 -14.49 6.81
CA THR A 129 27.00 -13.49 7.85
C THR A 129 28.03 -12.49 7.37
N VAL A 130 27.95 -11.24 7.83
CA VAL A 130 28.96 -10.23 7.53
C VAL A 130 30.16 -10.44 8.48
N PRO A 131 31.39 -10.70 7.98
CA PRO A 131 32.57 -10.85 8.82
C PRO A 131 32.81 -9.59 9.67
N GLY A 132 33.12 -9.77 10.95
CA GLY A 132 33.29 -8.67 11.91
C GLY A 132 31.98 -8.14 12.51
N GLN A 133 30.82 -8.59 12.02
CA GLN A 133 29.55 -8.42 12.71
C GLN A 133 29.38 -9.62 13.64
N THR A 134 29.95 -9.55 14.85
CA THR A 134 29.70 -10.56 15.88
C THR A 134 28.20 -10.65 16.10
N THR A 135 27.62 -11.84 15.86
CA THR A 135 26.32 -12.17 16.46
C THR A 135 26.47 -11.92 17.96
N PRO A 136 25.61 -11.11 18.59
CA PRO A 136 25.84 -10.71 19.97
C PRO A 136 25.87 -11.95 20.87
N LYS A 137 27.06 -12.31 21.35
CA LYS A 137 27.27 -13.24 22.44
C LYS A 137 26.65 -12.60 23.69
N PRO A 138 25.81 -13.31 24.47
CA PRO A 138 25.21 -12.74 25.66
C PRO A 138 26.33 -12.50 26.68
N THR A 139 26.83 -11.28 26.73
CA THR A 139 27.86 -10.85 27.66
C THR A 139 27.43 -9.52 28.27
N ARG A 140 27.54 -9.48 29.60
CA ARG A 140 27.15 -8.41 30.52
C ARG A 140 27.68 -7.04 30.06
N PRO A 141 26.87 -5.96 30.13
CA PRO A 141 27.11 -4.74 29.37
C PRO A 141 28.14 -3.83 30.02
N THR A 142 29.15 -3.44 29.25
CA THR A 142 29.88 -2.18 29.41
C THR A 142 29.71 -1.35 28.13
N SER A 143 29.10 -0.16 28.32
CA SER A 143 28.74 0.89 27.35
C SER A 143 28.08 0.47 26.03
N ARG A 144 26.74 0.36 26.08
CA ARG A 144 25.83 0.20 24.94
C ARG A 144 25.91 1.43 24.00
N PRO A 145 26.17 1.26 22.69
CA PRO A 145 26.08 2.37 21.75
C PRO A 145 24.65 2.93 21.74
N THR A 146 24.53 4.24 21.93
CA THR A 146 23.25 4.94 21.94
C THR A 146 22.58 4.80 20.57
N PRO A 147 21.37 4.22 20.48
CA PRO A 147 20.67 4.09 19.20
C PRO A 147 20.48 5.46 18.55
N ALA A 148 20.84 5.59 17.27
CA ALA A 148 20.67 6.83 16.54
C ALA A 148 19.17 7.18 16.39
N LYS A 149 18.81 8.42 16.71
CA LYS A 149 17.46 8.95 16.46
C LYS A 149 17.18 8.96 14.97
N THR A 150 16.04 8.45 14.54
CA THR A 150 15.64 8.47 13.13
C THR A 150 14.67 9.63 12.88
N ARG A 151 14.86 10.35 11.78
CA ARG A 151 13.96 11.45 11.39
C ARG A 151 12.63 10.88 10.89
N PHE A 152 11.53 11.47 11.32
CA PHE A 152 10.20 11.16 10.79
C PHE A 152 10.05 11.73 9.38
N VAL A 153 9.57 10.91 8.44
CA VAL A 153 9.24 11.34 7.07
C VAL A 153 7.73 11.19 6.91
N PRO A 154 6.98 12.30 6.79
CA PRO A 154 5.53 12.21 6.67
C PRO A 154 5.12 11.57 5.34
N ASP A 155 4.06 10.77 5.38
CA ASP A 155 3.46 10.21 4.17
C ASP A 155 2.60 11.30 3.50
N ALA A 156 2.95 11.65 2.27
CA ALA A 156 2.20 12.64 1.51
C ALA A 156 0.71 12.27 1.42
N GLY A 157 -0.16 13.24 1.73
CA GLY A 157 -1.61 13.10 1.61
C GLY A 157 -2.32 12.42 2.80
N PHE A 158 -1.63 12.14 3.90
CA PHE A 158 -2.25 11.64 5.12
C PHE A 158 -2.57 12.74 6.14
N GLU A 159 -3.64 12.49 6.90
CA GLU A 159 -4.00 13.25 8.10
C GLU A 159 -3.51 12.48 9.32
N TYR A 160 -3.12 13.22 10.35
CA TYR A 160 -2.58 12.67 11.57
C TYR A 160 -3.27 13.32 12.75
N SER A 161 -3.38 12.57 13.83
CA SER A 161 -3.66 13.13 15.14
C SER A 161 -2.43 13.05 16.00
N ILE A 162 -2.08 14.20 16.55
CA ILE A 162 -1.01 14.34 17.53
C ILE A 162 -1.66 14.12 18.89
N ILE A 163 -1.22 13.09 19.61
CA ILE A 163 -1.79 12.68 20.88
C ILE A 163 -0.76 12.96 21.97
N GLU A 164 -1.14 13.73 22.98
CA GLU A 164 -0.32 14.03 24.14
C GLU A 164 -0.15 12.78 25.01
N SER A 165 1.07 12.50 25.45
CA SER A 165 1.40 11.20 26.05
C SER A 165 0.93 11.00 27.49
N THR A 166 0.65 12.04 28.26
CA THR A 166 0.26 11.90 29.68
C THR A 166 -1.22 11.60 29.84
N LYS A 167 -2.09 12.30 29.10
CA LYS A 167 -3.56 12.16 29.18
C LYS A 167 -4.18 11.42 27.99
N GLY A 168 -3.42 11.21 26.90
CA GLY A 168 -3.96 10.61 25.68
C GLY A 168 -4.96 11.53 24.94
N GLU A 169 -4.96 12.81 25.27
CA GLU A 169 -5.78 13.85 24.62
C GLU A 169 -5.16 14.28 23.30
N ARG A 170 -5.98 14.83 22.40
CA ARG A 170 -5.55 15.26 21.07
C ARG A 170 -5.19 16.72 21.06
N VAL A 171 -4.10 17.03 20.38
CA VAL A 171 -3.73 18.40 20.05
C VAL A 171 -4.79 18.99 19.10
N SER A 172 -5.42 20.09 19.50
CA SER A 172 -6.57 20.67 18.83
C SER A 172 -6.46 22.20 18.69
N VAL A 173 -7.02 22.74 17.61
CA VAL A 173 -7.10 24.18 17.36
C VAL A 173 -8.39 24.78 17.95
N GLY A 174 -8.22 25.66 18.93
CA GLY A 174 -9.27 26.48 19.56
C GLY A 174 -9.94 27.45 18.59
N SER A 175 -11.04 28.08 19.00
CA SER A 175 -11.74 29.11 18.20
C SER A 175 -10.93 30.39 18.03
N ASP A 176 -10.06 30.68 18.99
CA ASP A 176 -9.10 31.79 19.04
C ASP A 176 -7.77 31.50 18.30
N GLY A 177 -7.64 30.33 17.67
CA GLY A 177 -6.40 29.91 17.00
C GLY A 177 -5.34 29.34 17.95
N ASN A 178 -5.57 29.34 19.27
CA ASN A 178 -4.66 28.70 20.21
C ASN A 178 -4.67 27.18 20.05
N VAL A 179 -3.54 26.55 20.35
CA VAL A 179 -3.41 25.10 20.29
C VAL A 179 -3.33 24.52 21.71
N SER A 180 -4.32 23.70 22.05
CA SER A 180 -4.46 23.08 23.37
C SER A 180 -4.78 21.59 23.22
N ARG A 181 -4.70 20.83 24.31
CA ARG A 181 -5.17 19.44 24.36
C ARG A 181 -6.67 19.37 24.61
N TRP A 182 -7.36 18.48 23.91
CA TRP A 182 -8.80 18.25 24.05
C TRP A 182 -9.13 16.76 23.97
N SER A 183 -10.22 16.36 24.63
CA SER A 183 -10.79 15.02 24.49
C SER A 183 -11.11 14.71 23.02
N ASN A 184 -10.93 13.46 22.60
CA ASN A 184 -11.08 13.07 21.20
C ASN A 184 -12.54 13.26 20.72
N ASN A 185 -12.75 14.18 19.78
CA ASN A 185 -14.02 14.38 19.09
C ASN A 185 -13.95 13.99 17.60
N GLY A 186 -12.76 13.59 17.12
CA GLY A 186 -12.53 13.19 15.72
C GLY A 186 -12.67 14.31 14.69
N GLY A 187 -12.92 15.55 15.13
CA GLY A 187 -13.16 16.72 14.30
C GLY A 187 -11.90 17.23 13.60
N LYS A 188 -12.10 18.09 12.59
CA LYS A 188 -11.00 18.68 11.81
C LYS A 188 -10.00 19.49 12.66
N ALA A 189 -10.45 20.06 13.78
CA ALA A 189 -9.59 20.77 14.72
C ALA A 189 -8.50 19.89 15.34
N GLN A 190 -8.70 18.56 15.38
CA GLN A 190 -7.79 17.57 15.97
C GLN A 190 -6.97 16.79 14.92
N ARG A 191 -6.97 17.29 13.68
CA ARG A 191 -6.30 16.65 12.56
C ARG A 191 -5.28 17.58 11.94
N TRP A 192 -4.14 17.01 11.60
CA TRP A 192 -2.95 17.72 11.16
C TRP A 192 -2.40 17.07 9.90
N ARG A 193 -1.81 17.87 9.02
CA ARG A 193 -1.07 17.42 7.86
C ARG A 193 0.37 17.89 7.96
N PHE A 194 1.31 17.00 7.73
CA PHE A 194 2.73 17.35 7.69
C PHE A 194 3.16 17.58 6.24
N ILE A 195 3.74 18.75 5.98
CA ILE A 195 4.18 19.18 4.64
C ILE A 195 5.68 19.41 4.72
N ALA A 196 6.47 18.70 3.90
CA ALA A 196 7.91 18.91 3.85
C ALA A 196 8.22 20.33 3.35
N VAL A 197 9.17 21.00 4.00
CA VAL A 197 9.70 22.29 3.53
C VAL A 197 10.73 22.00 2.44
N GLU A 198 10.42 22.35 1.20
CA GLU A 198 11.32 22.11 0.07
C GLU A 198 12.60 22.94 0.21
N GLY A 199 13.75 22.34 -0.10
CA GLY A 199 15.06 22.99 -0.01
C GLY A 199 15.62 23.17 1.40
N ASP A 200 14.86 22.86 2.46
CA ASP A 200 15.35 22.99 3.84
C ASP A 200 16.40 21.91 4.15
N LYS A 201 17.64 22.34 4.43
CA LYS A 201 18.78 21.45 4.75
C LYS A 201 18.50 20.59 5.98
N ASN A 202 17.69 21.10 6.90
CA ASN A 202 17.29 20.43 8.13
C ASN A 202 16.02 19.57 7.94
N LYS A 203 15.53 19.39 6.70
CA LYS A 203 14.29 18.69 6.33
C LYS A 203 13.15 19.03 7.30
N ALA A 204 12.98 20.32 7.56
CA ALA A 204 11.85 20.80 8.34
C ALA A 204 10.53 20.40 7.68
N VAL A 205 9.48 20.39 8.50
CA VAL A 205 8.09 20.21 8.07
C VAL A 205 7.25 21.35 8.61
N HIS A 206 6.26 21.76 7.82
CA HIS A 206 5.13 22.51 8.32
C HIS A 206 4.05 21.56 8.85
N ILE A 207 3.37 21.96 9.92
CA ILE A 207 2.27 21.19 10.53
C ILE A 207 0.97 21.95 10.29
N GLN A 208 0.24 21.60 9.25
CA GLN A 208 -0.98 22.27 8.80
C GLN A 208 -2.20 21.76 9.57
N SER A 209 -3.00 22.68 10.11
CA SER A 209 -4.31 22.41 10.70
C SER A 209 -5.33 22.06 9.62
N MET A 210 -6.08 20.98 9.81
CA MET A 210 -7.18 20.61 8.90
C MET A 210 -8.47 21.41 9.15
N LYS A 211 -8.53 22.24 10.21
CA LYS A 211 -9.68 23.10 10.52
C LYS A 211 -9.80 24.25 9.53
N ASN A 212 -8.70 24.98 9.34
CA ASN A 212 -8.62 26.25 8.62
C ASN A 212 -7.53 26.27 7.54
N GLY A 213 -6.62 25.29 7.48
CA GLY A 213 -5.51 25.28 6.53
C GLY A 213 -4.28 26.07 6.98
N ASP A 214 -4.35 26.69 8.15
CA ASP A 214 -3.27 27.44 8.78
C ASP A 214 -2.18 26.52 9.32
N PHE A 215 -1.00 27.08 9.56
CA PHE A 215 0.15 26.33 10.04
C PHE A 215 0.37 26.54 11.52
N LEU A 216 0.66 25.44 12.23
CA LEU A 216 1.20 25.52 13.59
C LEU A 216 2.42 26.43 13.56
N GLY A 217 2.50 27.36 14.51
CA GLY A 217 3.65 28.23 14.70
C GLY A 217 3.84 28.56 16.17
N VAL A 218 5.00 29.11 16.47
CA VAL A 218 5.36 29.61 17.80
C VAL A 218 5.10 31.12 17.83
N ALA A 219 4.16 31.58 18.66
CA ALA A 219 3.92 32.99 18.88
C ALA A 219 5.09 33.64 19.65
N TRP A 220 5.17 34.97 19.63
CA TRP A 220 6.23 35.75 20.29
C TRP A 220 6.35 35.49 21.79
N ASN A 221 5.26 35.10 22.45
CA ASN A 221 5.22 34.74 23.88
C ASN A 221 5.52 33.25 24.15
N GLY A 222 5.89 32.48 23.13
CA GLY A 222 6.17 31.04 23.23
C GLY A 222 4.94 30.13 23.19
N ASN A 223 3.73 30.67 23.08
CA ASN A 223 2.53 29.86 22.88
C ASN A 223 2.52 29.23 21.49
N MET A 224 1.99 28.01 21.39
CA MET A 224 1.68 27.42 20.09
C MET A 224 0.30 27.88 19.63
N SER A 225 0.25 28.47 18.44
CA SER A 225 -1.00 28.87 17.76
C SER A 225 -0.95 28.48 16.29
N VAL A 226 -2.07 28.56 15.58
CA VAL A 226 -2.07 28.45 14.12
C VAL A 226 -2.04 29.83 13.48
N HIS A 227 -1.19 30.00 12.47
CA HIS A 227 -0.99 31.25 11.75
C HIS A 227 -1.15 31.03 10.25
N GLN A 228 -1.47 32.12 9.53
CA GLN A 228 -1.47 32.10 8.08
C GLN A 228 -0.09 31.65 7.54
N PRO A 229 -0.04 30.94 6.40
CA PRO A 229 1.22 30.51 5.82
C PRO A 229 2.14 31.70 5.52
N ASN A 230 3.31 31.75 6.16
CA ASN A 230 4.32 32.78 5.89
C ASN A 230 5.73 32.20 5.70
N ASN A 231 5.91 30.89 5.92
CA ASN A 231 7.20 30.18 5.78
C ASN A 231 8.31 30.70 6.72
N ASP A 232 7.92 31.36 7.81
CA ASP A 232 8.84 31.80 8.85
C ASP A 232 9.41 30.60 9.61
N ASN A 233 10.53 30.82 10.31
CA ASN A 233 11.20 29.72 11.02
C ASN A 233 10.39 29.21 12.22
N GLU A 234 9.48 30.03 12.73
CA GLU A 234 8.50 29.75 13.77
C GLU A 234 7.45 28.73 13.29
N GLN A 235 7.26 28.56 11.97
CA GLN A 235 6.35 27.57 11.36
C GLN A 235 7.07 26.28 10.90
N LYS A 236 8.37 26.15 11.20
CA LYS A 236 9.21 25.03 10.73
C LYS A 236 9.56 24.10 11.89
N PHE A 237 9.18 22.83 11.78
CA PHE A 237 9.41 21.83 12.82
C PHE A 237 10.26 20.67 12.32
N ARG A 238 11.06 20.10 13.21
CA ARG A 238 11.74 18.82 13.01
C ARG A 238 11.03 17.77 13.85
N ILE A 239 10.71 16.65 13.23
CA ILE A 239 10.05 15.54 13.91
C ILE A 239 11.00 14.36 13.96
N TRP A 240 11.24 13.86 15.16
CA TRP A 240 12.11 12.72 15.40
C TRP A 240 11.28 11.54 15.86
N LYS A 241 11.47 10.40 15.22
CA LYS A 241 10.89 9.13 15.63
C LYS A 241 11.73 8.53 16.75
N LEU A 242 11.07 8.24 17.84
CA LEU A 242 11.66 7.60 19.01
C LEU A 242 11.68 6.09 18.80
N ASN A 243 12.77 5.45 19.21
CA ASN A 243 12.79 4.00 19.24
C ASN A 243 11.99 3.47 20.44
N ALA A 244 11.70 2.17 20.45
CA ALA A 244 10.91 1.54 21.52
C ALA A 244 11.50 1.73 22.93
N THR A 245 12.84 1.79 23.06
CA THR A 245 13.50 2.01 24.35
C THR A 245 13.26 3.44 24.84
N GLU A 246 13.42 4.43 23.98
CA GLU A 246 13.15 5.84 24.30
C GLU A 246 11.66 6.05 24.62
N ALA A 247 10.76 5.53 23.77
CA ALA A 247 9.33 5.63 23.99
C ALA A 247 8.88 5.01 25.32
N LYS A 248 9.42 3.84 25.68
CA LYS A 248 9.14 3.19 26.97
C LYS A 248 9.73 3.96 28.15
N LYS A 249 10.90 4.57 27.99
CA LYS A 249 11.53 5.41 29.04
C LYS A 249 10.70 6.65 29.35
N PHE A 250 10.19 7.33 28.34
CA PHE A 250 9.56 8.64 28.49
C PHE A 250 8.02 8.59 28.65
N ALA A 251 7.33 7.57 28.12
CA ALA A 251 5.88 7.39 28.31
C ALA A 251 5.50 5.90 28.34
N PRO A 252 5.82 5.19 29.43
CA PRO A 252 5.59 3.74 29.52
C PRO A 252 4.11 3.37 29.34
N ALA A 253 3.17 4.11 29.94
CA ALA A 253 1.74 3.83 29.82
C ALA A 253 1.22 3.92 28.37
N MET A 254 1.65 4.94 27.62
CA MET A 254 1.28 5.10 26.21
C MET A 254 1.98 4.08 25.33
N TYR A 255 3.25 3.79 25.61
CA TYR A 255 3.97 2.73 24.91
C TYR A 255 3.20 1.42 25.02
N GLU A 256 2.81 1.01 26.23
CA GLU A 256 2.03 -0.21 26.43
C GLU A 256 0.66 -0.17 25.75
N LYS A 257 -0.06 0.97 25.83
CA LYS A 257 -1.38 1.15 25.21
C LYS A 257 -1.34 1.11 23.67
N TYR A 258 -0.28 1.63 23.07
CA TYR A 258 -0.20 1.84 21.62
C TYR A 258 0.85 0.99 20.89
N LYS A 259 1.71 0.21 21.55
CA LYS A 259 2.73 -0.63 20.89
C LYS A 259 2.16 -1.64 19.89
N GLN A 260 0.88 -2.01 20.04
CA GLN A 260 0.16 -2.90 19.12
C GLN A 260 -0.64 -2.14 18.05
N GLN A 261 -0.77 -0.83 18.18
CA GLN A 261 -1.44 0.05 17.23
C GLN A 261 -0.40 0.59 16.26
N ASN A 262 -0.75 0.77 14.98
CA ASN A 262 0.14 1.30 13.96
C ASN A 262 0.36 2.82 14.15
N VAL A 263 1.00 3.19 15.26
CA VAL A 263 1.32 4.56 15.65
C VAL A 263 2.83 4.78 15.68
N GLU A 264 3.24 6.03 15.66
CA GLU A 264 4.64 6.40 15.84
C GLU A 264 4.81 7.29 17.07
N PHE A 265 5.82 7.01 17.89
CA PHE A 265 6.23 7.86 18.99
C PHE A 265 7.19 8.91 18.47
N ILE A 266 6.88 10.18 18.72
CA ILE A 266 7.64 11.29 18.19
C ILE A 266 7.99 12.33 19.25
N THR A 267 9.00 13.14 18.94
CA THR A 267 9.20 14.46 19.54
C THR A 267 9.19 15.52 18.44
N ILE A 268 8.58 16.67 18.75
CA ILE A 268 8.47 17.82 17.86
C ILE A 268 9.43 18.89 18.39
N ILE A 269 10.31 19.36 17.51
CA ILE A 269 11.36 20.33 17.83
C ILE A 269 11.22 21.51 16.88
N GLU A 270 11.18 22.73 17.41
CA GLU A 270 11.21 23.95 16.62
C GLU A 270 12.56 24.06 15.88
N SER A 271 12.52 24.40 14.59
CA SER A 271 13.75 24.41 13.77
C SER A 271 14.66 25.58 14.08
N SER A 272 14.09 26.75 14.41
CA SER A 272 14.82 28.00 14.65
C SER A 272 15.76 27.93 15.85
N LYS A 273 15.31 27.40 17.00
CA LYS A 273 16.07 27.45 18.26
C LYS A 273 16.26 26.09 18.92
N ALA A 274 15.92 25.00 18.24
CA ALA A 274 16.05 23.63 18.73
C ALA A 274 15.28 23.31 20.03
N GLU A 275 14.33 24.15 20.42
CA GLU A 275 13.48 23.96 21.57
C GLU A 275 12.38 22.92 21.29
N ARG A 276 11.96 22.21 22.34
CA ARG A 276 10.94 21.17 22.24
C ARG A 276 9.57 21.76 22.41
N VAL A 277 8.59 21.17 21.74
CA VAL A 277 7.17 21.45 21.99
C VAL A 277 6.71 20.59 23.16
N ALA A 278 6.04 21.21 24.12
CA ALA A 278 5.53 20.58 25.35
C ALA A 278 4.11 21.09 25.65
N VAL A 279 3.47 20.54 26.67
CA VAL A 279 2.14 20.90 27.15
C VAL A 279 2.24 21.53 28.54
N GLY A 280 1.87 22.80 28.67
CA GLY A 280 1.81 23.50 29.93
C GLY A 280 0.78 22.93 30.91
N SER A 281 0.88 23.35 32.17
CA SER A 281 -0.04 22.93 33.25
C SER A 281 -1.51 23.27 32.95
N ASN A 282 -1.75 24.39 32.27
CA ASN A 282 -3.07 24.82 31.78
C ASN A 282 -3.57 24.05 30.54
N GLY A 283 -2.82 23.08 30.01
CA GLY A 283 -3.18 22.31 28.82
C GLY A 283 -2.89 23.00 27.48
N ASN A 284 -2.34 24.21 27.50
CA ASN A 284 -1.82 24.85 26.29
C ASN A 284 -0.56 24.15 25.82
N ILE A 285 -0.34 24.10 24.51
CA ILE A 285 0.92 23.64 23.97
C ILE A 285 1.87 24.82 23.91
N LEU A 286 3.04 24.65 24.51
CA LEU A 286 4.03 25.69 24.71
C LEU A 286 5.37 25.23 24.14
N ARG A 287 6.17 26.22 23.79
CA ARG A 287 7.59 26.10 23.60
C ARG A 287 8.29 25.88 24.95
N TRP A 288 9.20 24.92 25.03
CA TRP A 288 9.83 24.55 26.30
C TRP A 288 11.37 24.56 26.21
N GLY A 289 11.99 25.31 27.12
CA GLY A 289 13.43 25.54 27.18
C GLY A 289 14.25 24.29 27.52
N HIS A 290 15.55 24.35 27.22
CA HIS A 290 16.45 23.19 27.13
C HIS A 290 16.76 22.44 28.46
N ASN A 291 16.35 22.93 29.64
CA ASN A 291 16.96 22.55 30.93
C ASN A 291 16.04 21.82 31.95
N THR A 292 14.82 21.43 31.60
CA THR A 292 13.96 20.62 32.48
C THR A 292 13.52 19.33 31.79
N GLU A 293 13.43 18.24 32.56
CA GLU A 293 13.32 16.89 32.01
C GLU A 293 12.14 16.75 31.03
N PRO A 294 12.35 16.09 29.87
CA PRO A 294 11.34 15.97 28.84
C PRO A 294 10.31 14.90 29.22
N SER A 295 9.37 15.26 30.08
CA SER A 295 8.28 14.37 30.48
C SER A 295 7.19 14.26 29.40
N GLN A 296 7.23 15.09 28.35
CA GLN A 296 6.15 15.17 27.37
C GLN A 296 6.57 14.74 25.98
N MET A 297 5.87 13.72 25.50
CA MET A 297 6.00 13.14 24.17
C MET A 297 4.67 13.21 23.44
N PHE A 298 4.74 13.03 22.13
CA PHE A 298 3.55 12.90 21.31
C PHE A 298 3.51 11.55 20.62
N VAL A 299 2.30 11.02 20.46
CA VAL A 299 2.02 9.86 19.62
C VAL A 299 1.34 10.35 18.36
N LEU A 300 1.93 10.05 17.20
CA LEU A 300 1.28 10.22 15.91
C LEU A 300 0.41 9.01 15.61
N LYS A 301 -0.90 9.24 15.61
CA LYS A 301 -1.84 8.29 15.05
C LYS A 301 -2.16 8.73 13.63
N LYS A 302 -1.80 7.90 12.66
CA LYS A 302 -2.17 8.07 11.27
C LYS A 302 -3.69 7.91 11.15
N GLU A 303 -4.39 8.99 10.81
CA GLU A 303 -5.83 8.97 10.63
C GLU A 303 -6.14 8.63 9.17
N ARG A 304 -7.17 7.80 8.96
CA ARG A 304 -7.64 7.55 7.60
C ARG A 304 -8.16 8.87 7.04
N ARG A 305 -7.71 9.20 5.84
CA ARG A 305 -8.45 10.11 4.95
C ARG A 305 -9.89 9.61 4.91
N SER A 306 -10.84 10.33 5.51
CA SER A 306 -12.28 9.99 5.44
C SER A 306 -12.86 10.28 4.05
N VAL A 307 -11.99 10.40 3.05
CA VAL A 307 -12.32 10.68 1.67
C VAL A 307 -11.91 9.43 0.92
N ASN A 308 -12.89 8.60 0.60
CA ASN A 308 -12.78 7.77 -0.59
C ASN A 308 -12.46 8.77 -1.72
N PRO A 309 -11.29 8.74 -2.37
CA PRO A 309 -10.90 9.77 -3.35
C PRO A 309 -11.85 9.83 -4.56
N PHE A 310 -12.83 8.93 -4.63
CA PHE A 310 -13.78 8.79 -5.72
C PHE A 310 -15.10 9.55 -5.52
N THR A 311 -15.47 9.97 -4.30
CA THR A 311 -16.80 10.58 -4.06
C THR A 311 -16.77 11.64 -2.95
N THR A 312 -17.00 12.90 -3.32
CA THR A 312 -17.44 13.93 -2.38
C THR A 312 -18.96 13.96 -2.38
N PHE A 313 -19.59 13.56 -1.27
CA PHE A 313 -21.02 13.73 -1.07
C PHE A 313 -21.31 15.18 -0.70
N GLU A 314 -21.82 15.94 -1.66
CA GLU A 314 -22.43 17.24 -1.37
C GLU A 314 -23.94 17.01 -1.26
N ASN A 315 -24.36 16.43 -0.13
CA ASN A 315 -25.77 16.10 0.08
C ASN A 315 -26.52 17.36 0.54
N LYS A 316 -27.37 17.93 -0.33
CA LYS A 316 -28.30 19.02 0.01
C LYS A 316 -29.73 18.51 0.32
N GLY A 317 -29.89 17.21 0.61
CA GLY A 317 -31.19 16.59 0.93
C GLY A 317 -31.16 15.70 2.18
N SER A 318 -32.27 15.67 2.91
CA SER A 318 -32.47 14.79 4.07
C SER A 318 -32.70 13.33 3.63
N ILE A 319 -32.11 12.38 4.34
CA ILE A 319 -32.35 10.94 4.20
C ILE A 319 -33.26 10.53 5.37
N ASN A 320 -34.49 10.10 5.09
CA ASN A 320 -35.44 9.67 6.11
C ASN A 320 -35.65 8.16 6.03
N TYR A 321 -35.31 7.45 7.11
CA TYR A 321 -35.67 6.03 7.28
C TYR A 321 -36.98 5.95 8.07
N LYS A 322 -37.99 5.25 7.56
CA LYS A 322 -39.21 4.92 8.31
C LYS A 322 -39.29 3.41 8.53
N TRP A 323 -39.62 3.02 9.75
CA TRP A 323 -39.91 1.64 10.12
C TRP A 323 -41.34 1.31 9.70
N THR A 324 -41.51 0.30 8.85
CA THR A 324 -42.86 -0.08 8.36
C THR A 324 -43.34 -1.42 8.89
N LYS A 325 -42.46 -2.31 9.42
CA LYS A 325 -42.75 -3.54 10.20
C LYS A 325 -41.45 -4.23 10.63
N ALA A 326 -41.48 -5.09 11.66
CA ALA A 326 -40.34 -5.91 12.06
C ALA A 326 -39.90 -6.81 10.88
N GLY A 327 -38.66 -6.68 10.43
CA GLY A 327 -38.09 -7.51 9.36
C GLY A 327 -38.25 -6.98 7.92
N THR A 328 -38.91 -5.84 7.70
CA THR A 328 -38.99 -5.21 6.36
C THR A 328 -38.43 -3.79 6.38
N TYR A 329 -37.38 -3.56 5.60
CA TYR A 329 -36.81 -2.24 5.38
C TYR A 329 -37.44 -1.65 4.12
N LYS A 330 -38.16 -0.54 4.26
CA LYS A 330 -38.56 0.29 3.12
C LYS A 330 -37.62 1.48 3.06
N TRP A 331 -36.76 1.51 2.05
CA TRP A 331 -36.06 2.73 1.71
C TRP A 331 -37.07 3.68 1.04
N ASN A 332 -37.49 4.72 1.76
CA ASN A 332 -38.19 5.84 1.13
C ASN A 332 -37.08 6.67 0.48
N GLY A 333 -36.99 6.64 -0.85
CA GLY A 333 -35.81 7.19 -1.49
C GLY A 333 -35.56 8.64 -1.17
N GLY A 334 -34.28 8.98 -1.21
CA GLY A 334 -33.82 10.32 -0.86
C GLY A 334 -34.49 11.39 -1.71
N THR A 335 -34.68 12.56 -1.09
CA THR A 335 -35.03 13.80 -1.76
C THR A 335 -34.07 14.09 -2.92
N ARG A 336 -34.49 14.94 -3.88
CA ARG A 336 -33.69 15.38 -5.04
C ARG A 336 -32.27 15.76 -4.60
N PHE A 337 -31.26 15.11 -5.16
CA PHE A 337 -29.87 15.37 -4.82
C PHE A 337 -29.02 15.66 -6.07
N THR A 338 -27.89 16.33 -5.85
CA THR A 338 -26.82 16.47 -6.84
C THR A 338 -25.61 15.70 -6.35
N ARG A 339 -25.01 14.87 -7.20
CA ARG A 339 -23.78 14.13 -6.88
C ARG A 339 -22.66 14.57 -7.81
N VAL A 340 -21.46 14.70 -7.21
CA VAL A 340 -20.22 15.07 -7.90
C VAL A 340 -19.19 13.97 -7.67
N VAL A 341 -18.89 13.21 -8.73
CA VAL A 341 -17.74 12.30 -8.79
C VAL A 341 -16.53 13.12 -9.22
N ARG A 342 -15.43 13.05 -8.47
CA ARG A 342 -14.22 13.82 -8.75
C ARG A 342 -13.14 12.94 -9.38
N ASN A 343 -12.37 13.55 -10.27
CA ASN A 343 -11.21 12.94 -10.90
C ASN A 343 -10.06 12.86 -9.88
N PRO A 344 -9.49 11.67 -9.61
CA PRO A 344 -8.42 11.52 -8.64
C PRO A 344 -7.09 12.16 -9.06
N LEU A 345 -6.90 12.51 -10.35
CA LEU A 345 -5.65 13.07 -10.85
C LEU A 345 -5.50 14.57 -10.56
N ASP A 346 -6.60 15.33 -10.58
CA ASP A 346 -6.58 16.80 -10.50
C ASP A 346 -7.67 17.38 -9.58
N GLY A 347 -8.55 16.54 -9.01
CA GLY A 347 -9.68 16.98 -8.19
C GLY A 347 -10.85 17.62 -8.98
N GLY A 348 -10.75 17.64 -10.31
CA GLY A 348 -11.78 18.12 -11.23
C GLY A 348 -13.04 17.26 -11.18
N VAL A 349 -14.12 17.69 -11.84
CA VAL A 349 -15.36 16.92 -11.89
C VAL A 349 -15.22 15.82 -12.94
N LEU A 350 -15.38 14.55 -12.58
CA LEU A 350 -15.46 13.44 -13.55
C LEU A 350 -16.90 13.24 -14.03
N LEU A 351 -17.86 13.36 -13.12
CA LEU A 351 -19.29 13.31 -13.43
C LEU A 351 -20.04 14.15 -12.41
N ARG A 352 -20.91 15.04 -12.88
CA ARG A 352 -21.90 15.71 -12.04
C ARG A 352 -23.28 15.40 -12.58
N TYR A 353 -24.17 14.89 -11.74
CA TYR A 353 -25.55 14.60 -12.13
C TYR A 353 -26.54 15.03 -11.05
N LYS A 354 -27.73 15.40 -11.49
CA LYS A 354 -28.87 15.76 -10.64
C LYS A 354 -29.97 14.73 -10.79
N GLN A 355 -30.38 14.14 -9.67
CA GLN A 355 -31.56 13.28 -9.62
C GLN A 355 -32.79 14.15 -9.35
N THR A 356 -33.71 14.20 -10.32
CA THR A 356 -34.86 15.12 -10.29
C THR A 356 -36.13 14.49 -9.73
N VAL A 357 -36.17 13.17 -9.57
CA VAL A 357 -37.30 12.42 -9.02
C VAL A 357 -36.88 11.61 -7.81
N GLU A 358 -37.78 11.51 -6.82
CA GLU A 358 -37.61 10.62 -5.67
C GLU A 358 -37.60 9.17 -6.16
N GLN A 359 -36.63 8.38 -5.71
CA GLN A 359 -36.62 6.95 -6.02
C GLN A 359 -37.57 6.23 -5.05
N SER A 360 -38.52 5.47 -5.56
CA SER A 360 -39.53 4.81 -4.72
C SER A 360 -39.11 3.42 -4.24
N TYR A 361 -38.05 2.83 -4.82
CA TYR A 361 -37.62 1.45 -4.57
C TYR A 361 -36.10 1.32 -4.73
N SER A 362 -35.43 0.55 -3.85
CA SER A 362 -34.05 0.08 -4.07
C SER A 362 -34.07 -1.29 -4.74
N ASP A 363 -33.09 -1.56 -5.60
CA ASP A 363 -32.93 -2.72 -6.49
C ASP A 363 -32.59 -4.06 -5.78
N GLY A 364 -32.97 -4.23 -4.52
CA GLY A 364 -32.83 -5.51 -3.82
C GLY A 364 -31.57 -5.69 -2.97
N CYS A 365 -30.81 -4.63 -2.69
CA CYS A 365 -29.62 -4.68 -1.82
C CYS A 365 -29.92 -4.80 -0.31
N SER A 366 -30.97 -5.53 0.08
CA SER A 366 -31.34 -5.82 1.47
C SER A 366 -30.95 -7.25 1.86
N ALA A 367 -29.86 -7.42 2.62
CA ALA A 367 -29.52 -8.71 3.21
C ALA A 367 -30.51 -9.10 4.32
N PRO A 368 -31.09 -10.32 4.31
CA PRO A 368 -31.95 -10.79 5.38
C PRO A 368 -31.13 -11.09 6.65
N GLY A 369 -31.70 -10.83 7.84
CA GLY A 369 -31.17 -11.32 9.12
C GLY A 369 -30.60 -10.28 10.07
N ASN A 370 -30.72 -10.54 11.38
CA ASN A 370 -30.37 -9.61 12.47
C ASN A 370 -29.14 -10.07 13.27
N ASP A 371 -28.52 -11.19 12.91
CA ASP A 371 -27.41 -11.73 13.70
C ASP A 371 -26.10 -10.94 13.49
N SER A 372 -25.19 -11.11 14.44
CA SER A 372 -23.90 -10.41 14.50
C SER A 372 -22.98 -10.72 13.31
N THR A 373 -23.11 -11.92 12.73
CA THR A 373 -22.44 -12.36 11.51
C THR A 373 -22.95 -11.56 10.31
N THR A 374 -24.27 -11.39 10.22
CA THR A 374 -24.97 -10.61 9.19
C THR A 374 -24.68 -9.12 9.33
N LEU A 375 -24.43 -8.60 10.53
CA LEU A 375 -24.07 -7.19 10.74
C LEU A 375 -22.66 -6.84 10.22
N ALA A 376 -21.70 -7.77 10.36
CA ALA A 376 -20.37 -7.64 9.77
C ALA A 376 -20.44 -7.73 8.22
N PHE A 377 -21.25 -8.66 7.69
CA PHE A 377 -21.54 -8.78 6.27
C PHE A 377 -22.27 -7.54 5.72
N LYS A 378 -23.23 -6.97 6.45
CA LYS A 378 -23.95 -5.74 6.08
C LYS A 378 -23.03 -4.54 5.95
N LYS A 379 -22.04 -4.37 6.84
CA LYS A 379 -21.03 -3.30 6.72
C LYS A 379 -20.14 -3.48 5.50
N ILE A 380 -19.90 -4.73 5.08
CA ILE A 380 -19.13 -5.07 3.88
C ILE A 380 -19.95 -4.82 2.62
N PHE A 381 -21.26 -5.09 2.63
CA PHE A 381 -22.14 -4.92 1.47
C PHE A 381 -22.71 -3.51 1.32
N LEU A 382 -22.92 -2.74 2.40
CA LEU A 382 -23.55 -1.42 2.31
C LEU A 382 -22.80 -0.45 1.39
N MET A 383 -21.46 -0.41 1.48
CA MET A 383 -20.64 0.48 0.65
C MET A 383 -20.64 0.04 -0.84
N PRO A 384 -20.39 -1.23 -1.16
CA PRO A 384 -20.49 -1.76 -2.51
C PRO A 384 -21.90 -1.70 -3.10
N CYS A 385 -22.96 -1.87 -2.32
CA CYS A 385 -24.34 -1.67 -2.77
C CYS A 385 -24.60 -0.20 -3.08
N LEU A 386 -24.14 0.73 -2.22
CA LEU A 386 -24.19 2.16 -2.55
C LEU A 386 -23.40 2.51 -3.82
N GLU A 387 -22.26 1.84 -4.04
CA GLU A 387 -21.42 1.98 -5.23
C GLU A 387 -22.04 1.30 -6.47
N HIS A 388 -22.70 0.15 -6.29
CA HIS A 388 -23.46 -0.61 -7.29
C HIS A 388 -24.62 0.23 -7.81
N ASP A 389 -25.43 0.78 -6.91
CA ASP A 389 -26.55 1.66 -7.25
C ASP A 389 -26.04 2.89 -7.98
N THR A 390 -24.91 3.48 -7.55
CA THR A 390 -24.31 4.59 -8.31
C THR A 390 -23.75 4.21 -9.67
N ASN A 391 -23.40 2.95 -9.93
CA ASN A 391 -22.88 2.52 -11.23
C ASN A 391 -24.00 2.10 -12.18
N TYR A 392 -25.07 1.48 -11.67
CA TYR A 392 -26.27 1.16 -12.45
C TYR A 392 -27.13 2.40 -12.75
N ASP A 393 -27.24 3.30 -11.78
CA ASP A 393 -28.00 4.54 -11.93
C ASP A 393 -27.17 5.67 -12.52
N ALA A 394 -25.83 5.64 -12.55
CA ALA A 394 -25.09 6.69 -13.25
C ALA A 394 -25.30 6.58 -14.78
N PRO A 395 -25.36 7.72 -15.49
CA PRO A 395 -25.55 7.80 -16.94
C PRO A 395 -24.44 7.16 -17.80
N PHE A 396 -23.49 6.42 -17.21
CA PHE A 396 -22.47 5.68 -17.97
C PHE A 396 -23.08 4.56 -18.82
N LEU A 397 -24.18 3.93 -18.37
CA LEU A 397 -24.80 2.81 -19.07
C LEU A 397 -25.72 3.20 -20.23
N ARG A 398 -26.40 4.35 -20.17
CA ARG A 398 -27.34 4.75 -21.25
C ARG A 398 -26.73 5.56 -22.39
N ALA A 399 -25.55 6.16 -22.19
CA ALA A 399 -25.10 7.18 -23.12
C ALA A 399 -24.47 6.67 -24.44
N PHE A 400 -24.06 5.39 -24.59
CA PHE A 400 -23.33 4.99 -25.81
C PHE A 400 -23.43 3.55 -26.33
N PHE A 401 -24.18 2.61 -25.74
CA PHE A 401 -24.11 1.21 -26.20
C PHE A 401 -25.45 0.48 -26.18
N GLN A 402 -26.41 0.95 -26.98
CA GLN A 402 -27.57 0.14 -27.36
C GLN A 402 -27.21 -0.72 -28.59
N ASN A 403 -26.80 -1.97 -28.36
CA ASN A 403 -27.10 -3.04 -29.30
C ASN A 403 -27.27 -4.35 -28.53
N GLN A 404 -28.41 -5.03 -28.74
CA GLN A 404 -28.92 -6.09 -27.85
C GLN A 404 -28.13 -7.42 -27.89
N ASN A 405 -27.11 -7.54 -28.74
CA ASN A 405 -26.42 -8.83 -28.98
C ASN A 405 -24.89 -8.81 -28.76
N GLN A 406 -24.32 -7.79 -28.11
CA GLN A 406 -22.90 -7.79 -27.76
C GLN A 406 -22.69 -7.46 -26.28
N LYS A 407 -21.89 -8.27 -25.57
CA LYS A 407 -21.43 -7.99 -24.19
C LYS A 407 -20.83 -6.58 -24.15
N ALA A 408 -21.52 -5.64 -23.52
CA ALA A 408 -21.23 -4.21 -23.63
C ALA A 408 -20.01 -3.79 -22.80
N LEU A 409 -19.17 -2.92 -23.36
CA LEU A 409 -18.01 -2.28 -22.69
C LEU A 409 -18.33 -1.67 -21.31
N GLY A 410 -19.57 -1.22 -21.13
CA GLY A 410 -20.02 -0.61 -19.87
C GLY A 410 -19.98 -1.60 -18.70
N GLN A 411 -20.25 -2.87 -18.97
CA GLN A 411 -20.15 -3.95 -17.99
C GLN A 411 -18.68 -4.14 -17.59
N ASP A 412 -17.73 -4.18 -18.53
CA ASP A 412 -16.30 -4.31 -18.22
C ASP A 412 -15.73 -3.17 -17.37
N VAL A 413 -16.17 -1.91 -17.57
CA VAL A 413 -15.66 -0.75 -16.80
C VAL A 413 -16.28 -0.69 -15.40
N ALA A 414 -17.60 -0.92 -15.30
CA ALA A 414 -18.28 -1.01 -14.01
C ALA A 414 -17.78 -2.22 -13.22
N ASP A 415 -17.64 -3.38 -13.86
CA ASP A 415 -17.11 -4.62 -13.27
C ASP A 415 -15.64 -4.47 -12.90
N TYR A 416 -14.82 -3.76 -13.68
CA TYR A 416 -13.44 -3.48 -13.31
C TYR A 416 -13.36 -2.58 -12.08
N ILE A 417 -14.14 -1.50 -12.02
CA ILE A 417 -14.17 -0.60 -10.86
C ILE A 417 -14.71 -1.34 -9.63
N PHE A 418 -15.80 -2.08 -9.79
CA PHE A 418 -16.45 -2.86 -8.74
C PHE A 418 -15.56 -3.99 -8.22
N ARG A 419 -15.02 -4.85 -9.10
CA ARG A 419 -14.11 -5.96 -8.74
C ARG A 419 -12.82 -5.45 -8.12
N LYS A 420 -12.23 -4.38 -8.66
CA LYS A 420 -11.00 -3.78 -8.09
C LYS A 420 -11.26 -3.15 -6.72
N ASN A 421 -12.41 -2.51 -6.52
CA ASN A 421 -12.78 -1.94 -5.21
C ASN A 421 -13.10 -3.05 -4.20
N MET A 422 -13.88 -4.06 -4.59
CA MET A 422 -14.17 -5.26 -3.79
C MET A 422 -12.90 -5.97 -3.33
N LEU A 423 -11.98 -6.28 -4.26
CA LEU A 423 -10.72 -6.95 -3.93
C LEU A 423 -9.82 -6.07 -3.06
N LYS A 424 -9.77 -4.75 -3.30
CA LYS A 424 -9.04 -3.82 -2.43
C LYS A 424 -9.63 -3.68 -1.02
N VAL A 425 -10.95 -3.84 -0.88
CA VAL A 425 -11.63 -3.85 0.43
C VAL A 425 -11.34 -5.17 1.14
N ALA A 426 -11.47 -6.31 0.45
CA ALA A 426 -11.12 -7.62 1.00
C ALA A 426 -9.65 -7.70 1.43
N ASP A 427 -8.72 -7.29 0.55
CA ASP A 427 -7.28 -7.23 0.82
C ASP A 427 -6.96 -6.38 2.06
N ARG A 428 -7.76 -5.33 2.30
CA ARG A 428 -7.59 -4.40 3.43
C ARG A 428 -8.19 -4.91 4.73
N VAL A 429 -9.34 -5.59 4.69
CA VAL A 429 -10.05 -6.07 5.89
C VAL A 429 -9.40 -7.36 6.41
N PHE A 430 -8.94 -8.24 5.52
CA PHE A 430 -8.46 -9.57 5.88
C PHE A 430 -6.94 -9.76 5.71
N ALA A 431 -6.17 -8.67 5.58
CA ALA A 431 -4.71 -8.69 5.33
C ALA A 431 -3.90 -9.58 6.29
N LYS A 432 -4.41 -9.81 7.50
CA LYS A 432 -3.78 -10.62 8.56
C LYS A 432 -4.47 -11.96 8.81
N GLU A 433 -5.52 -12.27 8.06
CA GLU A 433 -6.37 -13.45 8.26
C GLU A 433 -6.53 -14.21 6.93
N PRO A 434 -5.54 -15.04 6.55
CA PRO A 434 -5.46 -15.64 5.22
C PRO A 434 -6.67 -16.53 4.86
N ILE A 435 -7.29 -17.16 5.85
CA ILE A 435 -8.50 -17.98 5.66
C ILE A 435 -9.71 -17.10 5.33
N ARG A 436 -9.90 -15.98 6.04
CA ARG A 436 -11.00 -15.04 5.75
C ARG A 436 -10.79 -14.28 4.44
N MET A 437 -9.53 -14.05 4.07
CA MET A 437 -9.17 -13.50 2.76
C MET A 437 -9.57 -14.45 1.62
N ALA A 438 -9.24 -15.73 1.73
CA ALA A 438 -9.63 -16.74 0.75
C ALA A 438 -11.16 -16.84 0.64
N HIS A 439 -11.86 -16.79 1.77
CA HIS A 439 -13.32 -16.84 1.80
C HIS A 439 -13.97 -15.60 1.18
N ALA A 440 -13.46 -14.40 1.45
CA ALA A 440 -13.95 -13.15 0.83
C ALA A 440 -13.70 -13.11 -0.68
N LYS A 441 -12.55 -13.65 -1.15
CA LYS A 441 -12.26 -13.82 -2.58
C LYS A 441 -13.22 -14.81 -3.23
N ALA A 442 -13.46 -15.96 -2.60
CA ALA A 442 -14.43 -16.95 -3.06
C ALA A 442 -15.86 -16.39 -3.11
N VAL A 443 -16.30 -15.63 -2.10
CA VAL A 443 -17.64 -15.00 -2.08
C VAL A 443 -17.77 -13.92 -3.16
N ALA A 444 -16.72 -13.11 -3.40
CA ALA A 444 -16.71 -12.14 -4.49
C ALA A 444 -16.78 -12.82 -5.86
N GLU A 445 -16.13 -13.98 -6.03
CA GLU A 445 -16.18 -14.79 -7.25
C GLU A 445 -17.52 -15.52 -7.43
N ILE A 446 -18.12 -16.05 -6.35
CA ILE A 446 -19.46 -16.67 -6.36
C ILE A 446 -20.51 -15.62 -6.70
N TRP A 447 -20.48 -14.44 -6.06
CA TRP A 447 -21.44 -13.36 -6.35
C TRP A 447 -21.30 -12.87 -7.80
N HIS A 448 -20.07 -12.67 -8.28
CA HIS A 448 -19.79 -12.35 -9.67
C HIS A 448 -20.32 -13.44 -10.62
N THR A 449 -20.22 -14.72 -10.24
CA THR A 449 -20.76 -15.83 -11.04
C THR A 449 -22.29 -15.81 -11.02
N SER A 450 -22.93 -15.70 -9.86
CA SER A 450 -24.39 -15.67 -9.71
C SER A 450 -25.06 -14.51 -10.44
N VAL A 451 -24.47 -13.30 -10.42
CA VAL A 451 -24.99 -12.15 -11.16
C VAL A 451 -24.88 -12.35 -12.68
N ASN A 452 -23.85 -13.05 -13.14
CA ASN A 452 -23.61 -13.30 -14.57
C ASN A 452 -24.29 -14.59 -15.10
N THR A 453 -24.61 -15.57 -14.25
CA THR A 453 -25.26 -16.83 -14.65
C THR A 453 -26.77 -16.85 -14.40
N ALA A 454 -27.31 -15.91 -13.61
CA ALA A 454 -28.75 -15.79 -13.39
C ALA A 454 -29.61 -15.77 -14.68
N PRO A 455 -29.18 -15.14 -15.80
CA PRO A 455 -29.93 -15.21 -17.05
C PRO A 455 -29.93 -16.60 -17.71
N ALA A 456 -28.89 -17.40 -17.49
CA ALA A 456 -28.73 -18.73 -18.09
C ALA A 456 -29.48 -19.84 -17.32
N LEU A 457 -29.85 -19.58 -16.06
CA LEU A 457 -30.52 -20.55 -15.17
C LEU A 457 -32.05 -20.42 -15.15
N GLY A 458 -32.64 -19.55 -15.99
CA GLY A 458 -34.10 -19.43 -16.08
C GLY A 458 -34.80 -18.96 -14.80
N LEU A 459 -34.05 -18.43 -13.81
CA LEU A 459 -34.60 -17.90 -12.57
C LEU A 459 -35.30 -16.57 -12.86
N SER A 460 -36.61 -16.74 -13.12
CA SER A 460 -37.74 -15.81 -13.13
C SER A 460 -37.51 -14.33 -13.49
N LYS A 461 -38.29 -13.91 -14.50
CA LYS A 461 -38.77 -12.57 -14.80
C LYS A 461 -38.82 -11.65 -13.56
N GLY A 462 -37.74 -10.89 -13.33
CA GLY A 462 -37.76 -9.77 -12.41
C GLY A 462 -38.84 -8.78 -12.84
N VAL A 463 -39.69 -8.40 -11.88
CA VAL A 463 -40.71 -7.37 -11.97
C VAL A 463 -40.17 -6.19 -12.77
N ARG A 464 -40.66 -6.01 -14.00
CA ARG A 464 -40.35 -4.85 -14.83
C ARG A 464 -41.19 -3.67 -14.35
N THR A 465 -40.78 -3.04 -13.26
CA THR A 465 -41.25 -1.69 -12.94
C THR A 465 -40.69 -0.72 -13.99
N ARG A 466 -41.58 0.02 -14.66
CA ARG A 466 -41.19 1.12 -15.55
C ARG A 466 -40.63 2.25 -14.69
N TYR A 467 -39.30 2.31 -14.58
CA TYR A 467 -38.60 3.37 -13.87
C TYR A 467 -38.56 4.66 -14.71
N ASN A 468 -39.46 5.61 -14.41
CA ASN A 468 -39.42 6.98 -14.96
C ASN A 468 -38.42 7.87 -14.18
N HIS A 469 -37.16 7.46 -14.10
CA HIS A 469 -36.12 8.29 -13.50
C HIS A 469 -35.51 9.22 -14.54
N ARG A 470 -35.80 10.53 -14.42
CA ARG A 470 -35.07 11.57 -15.15
C ARG A 470 -33.85 12.00 -14.34
N GLN A 471 -32.68 11.56 -14.77
CA GLN A 471 -31.42 12.13 -14.34
C GLN A 471 -30.91 13.09 -15.41
N THR A 472 -30.45 14.26 -14.98
CA THR A 472 -29.80 15.22 -15.87
C THR A 472 -28.30 15.22 -15.58
N VAL A 473 -27.50 14.88 -16.59
CA VAL A 473 -26.05 15.01 -16.52
C VAL A 473 -25.73 16.50 -16.64
N LEU A 474 -25.09 17.05 -15.62
CA LEU A 474 -24.71 18.46 -15.57
C LEU A 474 -23.31 18.67 -16.17
N GLU A 475 -22.38 17.76 -15.87
CA GLU A 475 -21.02 17.79 -16.40
C GLU A 475 -20.52 16.36 -16.63
N LYS A 476 -19.84 16.12 -17.75
CA LYS A 476 -19.31 14.80 -18.12
C LYS A 476 -17.83 14.92 -18.47
N GLY A 477 -16.98 14.25 -17.69
CA GLY A 477 -15.58 14.00 -18.01
C GLY A 477 -15.41 12.87 -19.03
N GLY A 478 -14.18 12.39 -19.16
CA GLY A 478 -13.80 11.30 -20.05
C GLY A 478 -12.98 10.25 -19.34
N VAL A 479 -12.79 9.11 -19.98
CA VAL A 479 -11.92 8.03 -19.49
C VAL A 479 -11.21 7.39 -20.68
N ILE A 480 -9.90 7.26 -20.60
CA ILE A 480 -9.14 6.42 -21.54
C ILE A 480 -8.83 5.09 -20.85
N LEU A 481 -9.37 4.01 -21.40
CA LEU A 481 -9.05 2.64 -21.00
C LEU A 481 -8.08 2.06 -22.02
N ILE A 482 -6.90 1.62 -21.59
CA ILE A 482 -5.95 0.91 -22.46
C ILE A 482 -5.81 -0.51 -21.94
N ARG A 483 -6.34 -1.47 -22.70
CA ARG A 483 -6.22 -2.91 -22.47
C ARG A 483 -4.98 -3.44 -23.17
N ASN A 484 -4.01 -3.94 -22.42
CA ASN A 484 -2.81 -4.50 -22.98
C ASN A 484 -2.96 -5.99 -23.30
N ARG A 485 -3.08 -6.35 -24.58
CA ARG A 485 -3.04 -7.74 -25.05
C ARG A 485 -1.71 -8.13 -25.69
N ALA A 486 -0.74 -7.23 -25.70
CA ALA A 486 0.55 -7.47 -26.32
C ALA A 486 1.52 -8.15 -25.33
N PRO A 487 2.49 -8.96 -25.79
CA PRO A 487 3.44 -9.69 -24.95
C PRO A 487 4.56 -8.79 -24.40
N TYR A 488 4.29 -7.51 -24.16
CA TYR A 488 5.23 -6.54 -23.62
C TYR A 488 4.51 -5.58 -22.67
N THR A 489 5.27 -4.86 -21.85
CA THR A 489 4.70 -3.82 -20.98
C THR A 489 4.40 -2.57 -21.79
N VAL A 490 3.18 -2.07 -21.69
CA VAL A 490 2.74 -0.81 -22.29
C VAL A 490 2.80 0.28 -21.24
N SER A 491 3.34 1.44 -21.61
CA SER A 491 3.21 2.67 -20.84
C SER A 491 2.31 3.65 -21.59
N ALA A 492 1.57 4.43 -20.83
CA ALA A 492 0.68 5.45 -21.35
C ALA A 492 0.80 6.74 -20.54
N GLN A 493 0.65 7.86 -21.22
CA GLN A 493 0.68 9.20 -20.64
C GLN A 493 -0.53 9.98 -21.11
N LEU A 494 -1.18 10.63 -20.16
CA LEU A 494 -2.28 11.55 -20.38
C LEU A 494 -1.82 12.95 -19.99
N GLU A 495 -1.94 13.90 -20.91
CA GLU A 495 -1.70 15.32 -20.68
C GLU A 495 -2.98 16.08 -21.05
N TYR A 496 -3.42 17.05 -20.24
CA TYR A 496 -4.55 17.92 -20.61
C TYR A 496 -4.51 19.23 -19.83
N THR A 497 -5.31 20.20 -20.26
CA THR A 497 -5.58 21.43 -19.51
C THR A 497 -6.97 21.35 -18.90
N THR A 498 -7.08 21.50 -17.58
CA THR A 498 -8.38 21.54 -16.87
C THR A 498 -9.24 22.72 -17.33
N ALA A 499 -10.53 22.70 -17.01
CA ALA A 499 -11.42 23.84 -17.24
C ALA A 499 -10.86 25.16 -16.68
N ARG A 500 -10.16 25.08 -15.53
CA ARG A 500 -9.52 26.21 -14.83
C ARG A 500 -8.15 26.63 -15.39
N GLY A 501 -7.66 26.00 -16.46
CA GLY A 501 -6.38 26.35 -17.08
C GLY A 501 -5.15 25.62 -16.51
N HIS A 502 -5.29 24.80 -15.47
CA HIS A 502 -4.16 24.00 -14.96
C HIS A 502 -3.77 22.89 -15.93
N LYS A 503 -2.46 22.72 -16.18
CA LYS A 503 -1.92 21.58 -16.94
C LYS A 503 -1.81 20.36 -16.02
N VAL A 504 -2.34 19.23 -16.47
CA VAL A 504 -2.30 17.93 -15.77
C VAL A 504 -1.51 16.96 -16.63
N LYS A 505 -0.67 16.16 -15.98
CA LYS A 505 0.13 15.09 -16.60
C LYS A 505 0.07 13.86 -15.70
N ALA A 506 -0.35 12.73 -16.27
CA ALA A 506 -0.41 11.44 -15.59
C ALA A 506 0.25 10.37 -16.46
N SER A 507 0.84 9.36 -15.85
CA SER A 507 1.45 8.24 -16.58
C SER A 507 1.26 6.94 -15.82
N GLU A 508 0.94 5.88 -16.54
CA GLU A 508 0.64 4.55 -16.01
C GLU A 508 1.21 3.47 -16.93
N SER A 509 1.46 2.28 -16.39
CA SER A 509 1.93 1.14 -17.18
C SER A 509 1.13 -0.13 -16.88
N ALA A 510 0.94 -0.99 -17.89
CA ALA A 510 0.32 -2.30 -17.76
C ALA A 510 1.19 -3.38 -18.41
N ALA A 511 1.45 -4.45 -17.66
CA ALA A 511 2.00 -5.69 -18.22
C ALA A 511 0.98 -6.37 -19.16
N SER A 512 1.44 -7.39 -19.91
CA SER A 512 0.56 -8.20 -20.78
C SER A 512 -0.64 -8.76 -19.98
N GLY A 513 -1.84 -8.64 -20.54
CA GLY A 513 -3.10 -9.08 -19.92
C GLY A 513 -3.75 -8.05 -18.99
N TYR A 514 -3.06 -6.97 -18.64
CA TYR A 514 -3.58 -5.94 -17.73
C TYR A 514 -4.11 -4.71 -18.46
N SER A 515 -4.83 -3.84 -17.74
CA SER A 515 -5.38 -2.60 -18.29
C SER A 515 -4.99 -1.40 -17.43
N VAL A 516 -4.76 -0.25 -18.07
CA VAL A 516 -4.64 1.06 -17.40
C VAL A 516 -5.87 1.92 -17.67
N VAL A 517 -6.24 2.76 -16.71
CA VAL A 517 -7.38 3.67 -16.78
C VAL A 517 -6.88 5.08 -16.47
N LEU A 518 -7.08 6.01 -17.40
CA LEU A 518 -6.65 7.40 -17.29
C LEU A 518 -7.87 8.32 -17.31
N PRO A 519 -8.33 8.83 -16.15
CA PRO A 519 -9.51 9.69 -16.07
C PRO A 519 -9.23 11.12 -16.56
N ILE A 520 -10.22 11.71 -17.22
CA ILE A 520 -10.18 13.08 -17.78
C ILE A 520 -11.30 13.89 -17.13
N SER A 521 -10.98 15.06 -16.60
CA SER A 521 -11.98 15.95 -15.98
C SER A 521 -12.92 16.56 -17.00
N ALA A 522 -14.15 16.83 -16.59
CA ALA A 522 -15.13 17.61 -17.33
C ALA A 522 -14.56 18.99 -17.67
N GLY A 523 -14.84 19.46 -18.89
CA GLY A 523 -14.28 20.71 -19.41
C GLY A 523 -12.78 20.69 -19.67
N ALA A 524 -12.11 19.52 -19.58
CA ALA A 524 -10.72 19.41 -20.01
C ALA A 524 -10.57 19.66 -21.51
N ARG A 525 -9.48 20.34 -21.89
CA ARG A 525 -9.11 20.72 -23.25
C ARG A 525 -7.66 20.35 -23.53
N ASN A 526 -7.26 20.36 -24.80
CA ASN A 526 -5.90 20.00 -25.24
C ASN A 526 -5.46 18.62 -24.72
N ILE A 527 -6.36 17.64 -24.77
CA ILE A 527 -6.14 16.32 -24.17
C ILE A 527 -5.27 15.50 -25.11
N THR A 528 -4.05 15.18 -24.69
CA THR A 528 -3.11 14.35 -25.45
C THR A 528 -2.88 13.04 -24.72
N VAL A 529 -3.08 11.94 -25.45
CA VAL A 529 -2.80 10.58 -24.96
C VAL A 529 -1.66 10.01 -25.79
N LYS A 530 -0.58 9.61 -25.13
CA LYS A 530 0.57 8.94 -25.72
C LYS A 530 0.67 7.54 -25.14
N SER A 531 1.07 6.58 -25.95
CA SER A 531 1.40 5.24 -25.48
C SER A 531 2.61 4.68 -26.22
N TRP A 532 3.48 3.99 -25.48
CA TRP A 532 4.71 3.38 -25.99
C TRP A 532 4.93 2.01 -25.34
N ALA A 533 5.61 1.11 -26.03
CA ALA A 533 6.14 -0.11 -25.46
C ALA A 533 7.31 0.21 -24.53
N LEU A 534 7.58 -0.61 -23.51
CA LEU A 534 8.71 -0.39 -22.57
C LEU A 534 10.08 -0.25 -23.28
N ALA A 535 10.23 -0.86 -24.47
CA ALA A 535 11.40 -0.71 -25.33
C ALA A 535 11.51 0.67 -26.01
N GLY A 536 10.61 1.62 -25.72
CA GLY A 536 10.59 2.97 -26.27
C GLY A 536 9.80 3.13 -27.56
N ALA A 537 9.41 2.03 -28.22
CA ALA A 537 8.68 2.10 -29.49
C ALA A 537 7.29 2.75 -29.29
N PRO A 538 6.95 3.83 -30.02
CA PRO A 538 5.65 4.49 -29.91
C PRO A 538 4.56 3.55 -30.43
N ILE A 539 3.45 3.44 -29.70
CA ILE A 539 2.25 2.69 -30.13
C ILE A 539 1.26 3.66 -30.78
N PHE A 540 0.96 4.77 -30.11
CA PHE A 540 0.11 5.83 -30.65
C PHE A 540 0.30 7.16 -29.91
N SER A 541 -0.08 8.24 -30.60
CA SER A 541 -0.32 9.54 -30.02
C SER A 541 -1.61 10.13 -30.61
N LYS A 542 -2.54 10.55 -29.75
CA LYS A 542 -3.82 11.14 -30.15
C LYS A 542 -4.15 12.35 -29.30
N THR A 543 -4.73 13.36 -29.94
CA THR A 543 -5.18 14.59 -29.27
C THR A 543 -6.69 14.73 -29.45
N TYR A 544 -7.37 15.18 -28.39
CA TYR A 544 -8.81 15.40 -28.34
C TYR A 544 -9.08 16.82 -27.83
N SER A 545 -10.04 17.50 -28.46
CA SER A 545 -10.46 18.86 -28.08
C SER A 545 -11.33 18.89 -26.83
N SER A 546 -12.06 17.80 -26.54
CA SER A 546 -12.96 17.66 -25.39
C SER A 546 -12.76 16.32 -24.68
N PRO A 547 -13.26 16.15 -23.44
CA PRO A 547 -13.18 14.88 -22.73
C PRO A 547 -13.82 13.75 -23.55
N VAL A 548 -13.11 12.64 -23.70
CA VAL A 548 -13.58 11.46 -24.44
C VAL A 548 -13.57 10.22 -23.57
N SER A 549 -14.54 9.34 -23.77
CA SER A 549 -14.53 7.98 -23.23
C SER A 549 -14.12 7.01 -24.33
N LEU A 550 -12.89 6.49 -24.24
CA LEU A 550 -12.30 5.68 -25.29
C LEU A 550 -11.65 4.42 -24.71
N GLY A 551 -12.04 3.26 -25.26
CA GLY A 551 -11.32 2.01 -25.07
C GLY A 551 -10.30 1.80 -26.19
N ILE A 552 -9.08 1.42 -25.82
CA ILE A 552 -7.97 1.08 -26.72
C ILE A 552 -7.46 -0.30 -26.32
N THR A 553 -7.22 -1.18 -27.30
CA THR A 553 -6.48 -2.43 -27.12
C THR A 553 -5.14 -2.34 -27.81
N THR A 554 -4.04 -2.63 -27.11
CA THR A 554 -2.71 -2.77 -27.71
C THR A 554 -2.42 -4.24 -28.02
N LYS A 555 -1.74 -4.49 -29.13
CA LYS A 555 -1.38 -5.82 -29.66
C LYS A 555 -0.07 -5.74 -30.46
N GLY A 556 0.38 -6.85 -31.04
CA GLY A 556 1.63 -6.91 -31.81
C GLY A 556 2.83 -7.32 -30.96
N THR A 557 4.05 -6.98 -31.39
CA THR A 557 5.30 -7.29 -30.67
C THR A 557 5.98 -6.00 -30.20
N SER A 558 7.01 -6.10 -29.36
CA SER A 558 7.74 -4.91 -28.88
C SER A 558 8.45 -4.15 -30.01
N LEU A 559 8.74 -4.82 -31.13
CA LEU A 559 9.38 -4.24 -32.32
C LEU A 559 8.36 -3.68 -33.32
N SER A 560 7.15 -4.24 -33.35
CA SER A 560 6.06 -3.77 -34.21
C SER A 560 4.76 -3.68 -33.41
N PRO A 561 4.68 -2.69 -32.50
CA PRO A 561 3.51 -2.51 -31.68
C PRO A 561 2.36 -1.94 -32.51
N SER A 562 1.13 -2.37 -32.22
CA SER A 562 -0.07 -1.82 -32.84
C SER A 562 -1.21 -1.68 -31.84
N TRP A 563 -2.27 -1.00 -32.24
CA TRP A 563 -3.45 -0.78 -31.40
C TRP A 563 -4.73 -0.77 -32.23
N SER A 564 -5.86 -0.95 -31.56
CA SER A 564 -7.19 -0.79 -32.12
C SER A 564 -8.16 -0.20 -31.08
N ARG A 565 -9.18 0.52 -31.54
CA ARG A 565 -10.27 0.97 -30.67
C ARG A 565 -11.12 -0.22 -30.22
N ILE A 566 -11.57 -0.23 -28.97
CA ILE A 566 -12.53 -1.23 -28.46
C ILE A 566 -13.94 -0.75 -28.82
N GLY A 567 -14.69 -1.59 -29.54
CA GLY A 567 -16.04 -1.27 -30.03
C GLY A 567 -16.02 -0.31 -31.23
N LYS A 568 -16.12 -0.88 -32.43
CA LYS A 568 -16.68 -0.17 -33.59
C LYS A 568 -18.12 -0.63 -33.74
#